data_AF-A0A926IHJ9-F1
#
_entry.id   AF-A0A926IHJ9-F1
#
_cell.length_a   1.000
_cell.length_b   1.000
_cell.length_c   1.000
_cell.angle_alpha   90.00
_cell.angle_beta   90.00
_cell.angle_gamma   90.00
#
_symmetry.space_group_name_H-M   'P 1'
#
loop_
_entity.id
_entity.type
_entity.pdbx_description
1 polymer ?
#
loop_
_entity_poly.entity_id
_entity_poly.type
_entity_poly.pdbx_seq_one_letter_code
_entity_poly.pdbx_strand_id
1 'polypeptide(L)'
;MNRKVDTAYFLNDPRKFDSVEQAEKELNRLRAVCIRLKKKQDEDITFLLGLSVTSSQWYGKMGYDKPKSEGGRKRFICSEKRIHNGERVTPCTDEPPHLHIMVEGYGASSCAERIIESMRKSHPDCKYSKQHLKTAERIAQTTEYIERQSTILRRV
;
A
#
# COMPACT_ATOMS: atom_id res chain seq x y z
N MET A 1 -15.65 21.31 24.72
CA MET A 1 -15.74 20.55 23.45
C MET A 1 -14.56 19.58 23.41
N ASN A 2 -14.80 18.27 23.56
CA ASN A 2 -13.77 17.26 23.30
C ASN A 2 -13.50 17.25 21.79
N ARG A 3 -12.37 17.78 21.37
CA ARG A 3 -11.95 17.76 19.96
C ARG A 3 -11.65 16.30 19.63
N LYS A 4 -12.39 15.73 18.67
CA LYS A 4 -12.07 14.41 18.11
C LYS A 4 -10.63 14.47 17.60
N VAL A 5 -9.80 13.54 18.05
CA VAL A 5 -8.37 13.50 17.70
C VAL A 5 -8.22 12.54 16.54
N ASP A 6 -7.80 13.07 15.39
CA ASP A 6 -7.42 12.25 14.25
C ASP A 6 -6.13 11.51 14.58
N THR A 7 -6.11 10.24 14.22
CA THR A 7 -4.96 9.36 14.43
C THR A 7 -4.64 8.66 13.12
N ALA A 8 -3.39 8.23 12.96
CA ALA A 8 -2.97 7.53 11.77
C ALA A 8 -2.20 6.26 12.13
N TYR A 9 -2.50 5.18 11.42
CA TYR A 9 -1.90 3.88 11.65
C TYR A 9 -1.40 3.29 10.34
N PHE A 10 -0.17 2.80 10.37
CA PHE A 10 0.39 1.96 9.33
C PHE A 10 0.22 0.49 9.72
N LEU A 11 -0.29 -0.35 8.82
CA LEU A 11 -0.40 -1.79 9.04
C LEU A 11 0.77 -2.50 8.38
N ASN A 12 1.51 -3.24 9.18
CA ASN A 12 2.57 -4.11 8.70
C ASN A 12 1.95 -5.44 8.24
N ASP A 13 1.88 -5.62 6.92
CA ASP A 13 1.62 -6.92 6.29
C ASP A 13 2.96 -7.57 5.95
N PRO A 14 3.42 -8.60 6.68
CA PRO A 14 4.69 -9.24 6.41
C PRO A 14 4.61 -10.20 5.20
N ARG A 15 3.42 -10.42 4.63
CA ARG A 15 3.26 -11.36 3.53
C ARG A 15 3.95 -10.83 2.27
N LYS A 16 4.58 -11.79 1.61
CA LYS A 16 5.12 -11.70 0.27
C LYS A 16 4.27 -12.62 -0.60
N PHE A 17 3.76 -12.11 -1.71
CA PHE A 17 2.88 -12.87 -2.61
C PHE A 17 3.71 -13.49 -3.73
N ASP A 18 3.26 -14.62 -4.27
CA ASP A 18 3.96 -15.30 -5.35
C ASP A 18 3.86 -14.55 -6.69
N SER A 19 2.80 -13.75 -6.85
CA SER A 19 2.57 -12.97 -8.08
C SER A 19 1.83 -11.65 -7.84
N VAL A 20 1.96 -10.73 -8.79
CA VAL A 20 1.28 -9.43 -8.77
C VAL A 20 -0.23 -9.61 -8.81
N GLU A 21 -0.73 -10.59 -9.54
CA GLU A 21 -2.15 -10.89 -9.67
C GLU A 21 -2.76 -11.35 -8.33
N GLN A 22 -2.05 -12.20 -7.59
CA GLN A 22 -2.48 -12.61 -6.25
C GLN A 22 -2.51 -11.42 -5.29
N ALA A 23 -1.44 -10.61 -5.28
CA ALA A 23 -1.38 -9.40 -4.47
C ALA A 23 -2.47 -8.38 -4.85
N GLU A 24 -2.75 -8.19 -6.14
CA GLU A 24 -3.80 -7.28 -6.63
C GLU A 24 -5.20 -7.77 -6.25
N LYS A 25 -5.44 -9.09 -6.27
CA LYS A 25 -6.70 -9.69 -5.79
C LYS A 25 -6.90 -9.40 -4.30
N GLU A 26 -5.85 -9.56 -3.49
CA GLU A 26 -5.90 -9.26 -2.06
C GLU A 26 -6.08 -7.75 -1.80
N LEU A 27 -5.37 -6.90 -2.54
CA LEU A 27 -5.53 -5.43 -2.50
C LEU A 27 -6.99 -5.03 -2.75
N ASN A 28 -7.63 -5.60 -3.78
CA ASN A 28 -9.03 -5.32 -4.11
C ASN A 28 -10.00 -5.86 -3.03
N ARG A 29 -9.71 -7.02 -2.43
CA ARG A 29 -10.46 -7.53 -1.28
C ARG A 29 -10.39 -6.56 -0.10
N LEU A 30 -9.19 -6.09 0.25
CA LEU A 30 -8.98 -5.14 1.34
C LEU A 30 -9.62 -3.78 1.05
N ARG A 31 -9.58 -3.32 -0.20
CA ARG A 31 -10.30 -2.12 -0.64
C ARG A 31 -11.80 -2.23 -0.36
N ALA A 32 -12.42 -3.38 -0.66
CA ALA A 32 -13.84 -3.61 -0.37
C ALA A 32 -14.13 -3.61 1.15
N VAL A 33 -13.22 -4.12 1.97
CA VAL A 33 -13.31 -4.01 3.44
C VAL A 33 -13.26 -2.54 3.87
N CYS A 34 -12.29 -1.76 3.37
CA CYS A 34 -12.14 -0.34 3.68
C CYS A 34 -13.38 0.47 3.28
N ILE A 35 -13.95 0.23 2.09
CA ILE A 35 -15.18 0.91 1.65
C ILE A 35 -16.33 0.64 2.62
N ARG A 36 -16.49 -0.61 3.08
CA ARG A 36 -17.53 -0.96 4.06
C ARG A 36 -17.28 -0.33 5.42
N LEU A 37 -16.03 -0.20 5.84
CA LEU A 37 -15.67 0.49 7.08
C LEU A 37 -15.95 1.99 6.97
N LYS A 38 -15.53 2.63 5.87
CA LYS A 38 -15.81 4.04 5.60
C LYS A 38 -17.30 4.34 5.61
N LYS A 39 -18.13 3.52 4.94
CA LYS A 39 -19.59 3.68 4.95
C LYS A 39 -20.25 3.51 6.32
N LYS A 40 -19.60 2.81 7.25
CA LYS A 40 -20.10 2.62 8.62
C LYS A 40 -19.63 3.72 9.57
N GLN A 41 -18.58 4.45 9.21
CA GLN A 41 -18.11 5.60 9.94
C GLN A 41 -18.88 6.82 9.43
N ASP A 42 -19.41 7.62 10.35
CA ASP A 42 -20.03 8.92 10.03
C ASP A 42 -18.99 10.06 10.00
N GLU A 43 -17.72 9.68 9.93
CA GLU A 43 -16.56 10.55 10.21
C GLU A 43 -15.60 10.48 9.03
N ASP A 44 -14.78 11.52 8.89
CA ASP A 44 -13.79 11.56 7.82
C ASP A 44 -12.63 10.61 8.12
N ILE A 45 -12.62 9.49 7.41
CA ILE A 45 -11.58 8.47 7.48
C ILE A 45 -11.07 8.17 6.08
N THR A 46 -9.75 8.09 5.98
CA THR A 46 -9.03 7.84 4.73
C THR A 46 -8.23 6.55 4.85
N PHE A 47 -8.28 5.74 3.81
CA PHE A 47 -7.47 4.53 3.68
C PHE A 47 -6.58 4.64 2.45
N LEU A 48 -5.30 4.33 2.64
CA LEU A 48 -4.31 4.25 1.59
C LEU A 48 -3.80 2.81 1.49
N LEU A 49 -4.05 2.17 0.36
CA LEU A 49 -3.64 0.79 0.08
C LEU A 49 -2.68 0.77 -1.10
N GLY A 50 -1.49 0.27 -0.87
CA GLY A 50 -0.40 0.19 -1.84
C GLY A 50 0.00 -1.25 -2.12
N LEU A 51 0.33 -1.56 -3.36
CA LEU A 51 1.00 -2.79 -3.77
C LEU A 51 2.32 -2.43 -4.43
N SER A 52 3.42 -2.98 -3.90
CA SER A 52 4.78 -2.73 -4.36
C SER A 52 5.43 -4.04 -4.84
N VAL A 53 6.30 -3.95 -5.85
CA VAL A 53 7.04 -5.09 -6.44
C VAL A 53 8.55 -4.80 -6.55
N THR A 54 9.01 -3.75 -5.89
CA THR A 54 10.39 -3.27 -5.95
C THR A 54 10.91 -2.93 -4.57
N SER A 55 12.24 -2.95 -4.42
CA SER A 55 12.86 -2.44 -3.21
C SER A 55 12.66 -0.94 -3.04
N SER A 56 12.75 -0.49 -1.78
CA SER A 56 12.57 0.90 -1.34
C SER A 56 13.47 1.93 -2.04
N GLN A 57 14.46 1.47 -2.81
CA GLN A 57 15.41 2.32 -3.53
C GLN A 57 14.85 2.85 -4.87
N TRP A 58 13.81 2.20 -5.41
CA TRP A 58 13.22 2.46 -6.73
C TRP A 58 11.80 3.04 -6.61
N TYR A 59 11.38 3.87 -7.58
CA TYR A 59 10.02 4.43 -7.65
C TYR A 59 9.52 4.40 -9.10
N GLY A 60 8.24 4.10 -9.31
CA GLY A 60 7.71 3.80 -10.64
C GLY A 60 6.27 3.32 -10.64
N LYS A 61 5.78 2.87 -11.80
CA LYS A 61 4.40 2.42 -11.99
C LYS A 61 4.34 1.14 -12.82
N MET A 62 3.28 0.34 -12.65
CA MET A 62 3.02 -0.76 -13.58
C MET A 62 2.71 -0.14 -14.95
N GLY A 63 3.38 -0.65 -15.98
CA GLY A 63 3.07 -0.35 -17.36
C GLY A 63 3.30 -1.58 -18.23
N TYR A 64 3.21 -1.40 -19.54
CA TYR A 64 3.60 -2.43 -20.49
C TYR A 64 4.97 -2.06 -21.07
N ASP A 65 5.86 -3.03 -21.20
CA ASP A 65 7.19 -2.86 -21.81
C ASP A 65 7.13 -2.42 -23.29
N LYS A 66 6.03 -2.75 -23.97
CA LYS A 66 5.61 -2.27 -25.29
C LYS A 66 4.08 -2.15 -25.35
N PRO A 67 3.46 -1.56 -26.38
CA PRO A 67 2.00 -1.47 -26.45
C PRO A 67 1.32 -2.83 -26.23
N LYS A 68 0.22 -2.84 -25.48
CA LYS A 68 -0.55 -4.07 -25.19
C LYS A 68 -0.99 -4.78 -26.49
N SER A 69 -1.32 -3.99 -27.52
CA SER A 69 -1.67 -4.48 -28.87
C SER A 69 -0.55 -5.27 -29.54
N GLU A 70 0.71 -5.08 -29.14
CA GLU A 70 1.89 -5.76 -29.69
C GLU A 70 2.37 -6.91 -28.78
N GLY A 71 1.50 -7.37 -27.88
CA GLY A 71 1.82 -8.43 -26.92
C GLY A 71 2.73 -7.96 -25.79
N GLY A 72 2.65 -6.67 -25.41
CA GLY A 72 3.38 -6.13 -24.26
C GLY A 72 3.05 -6.87 -22.97
N ARG A 73 4.06 -7.07 -22.14
CA ARG A 73 3.94 -7.69 -20.81
C ARG A 73 3.84 -6.61 -19.74
N LYS A 74 2.93 -6.79 -18.79
CA LYS A 74 2.75 -5.87 -17.66
C LYS A 74 3.98 -6.01 -16.76
N ARG A 75 4.77 -4.96 -16.59
CA ARG A 75 5.97 -4.92 -15.74
C ARG A 75 6.06 -3.60 -15.00
N PHE A 76 6.84 -3.56 -13.92
CA PHE A 76 7.16 -2.31 -13.24
C PHE A 76 8.07 -1.46 -14.13
N ILE A 77 7.63 -0.24 -14.45
CA ILE A 77 8.42 0.73 -15.18
C ILE A 77 8.90 1.77 -14.18
N CYS A 78 10.22 1.78 -13.93
CA CYS A 78 10.83 2.79 -13.07
C CYS A 78 10.69 4.16 -13.70
N SER A 79 10.24 5.13 -12.92
CA SER A 79 10.48 6.55 -13.23
C SER A 79 11.97 6.80 -12.99
N GLU A 80 12.64 7.46 -13.92
CA GLU A 80 14.10 7.60 -13.91
C GLU A 80 14.59 8.12 -12.56
N LYS A 81 15.35 7.27 -11.86
CA LYS A 81 16.36 7.73 -10.92
C LYS A 81 17.66 7.62 -11.67
N ARG A 82 18.25 8.74 -12.09
CA ARG A 82 19.65 8.77 -12.52
C ARG A 82 20.47 8.33 -11.31
N ILE A 83 20.90 7.07 -11.30
CA ILE A 83 21.90 6.63 -10.34
C ILE A 83 23.26 7.11 -10.88
N HIS A 84 24.10 7.54 -9.96
CA HIS A 84 25.41 8.14 -10.16
C HIS A 84 26.16 7.48 -11.35
N ASN A 85 26.66 8.29 -12.29
CA ASN A 85 27.30 7.96 -13.59
C ASN A 85 26.41 7.90 -14.84
N GLY A 86 25.09 8.13 -14.74
CA GLY A 86 24.24 8.28 -15.93
C GLY A 86 23.86 6.97 -16.62
N GLU A 87 24.21 5.83 -16.04
CA GLU A 87 23.77 4.51 -16.50
C GLU A 87 22.30 4.26 -16.11
N ARG A 88 21.51 3.79 -17.09
CA ARG A 88 20.15 3.31 -16.85
C ARG A 88 20.22 1.92 -16.25
N VAL A 89 20.10 1.82 -14.93
CA VAL A 89 20.02 0.53 -14.25
C VAL A 89 18.58 0.03 -14.26
N THR A 90 18.37 -1.21 -14.70
CA THR A 90 17.07 -1.88 -14.60
C THR A 90 16.73 -2.05 -13.11
N PRO A 91 15.57 -1.55 -12.62
CA PRO A 91 15.19 -1.72 -11.23
C PRO A 91 15.14 -3.21 -10.87
N CYS A 92 15.66 -3.56 -9.70
CA CYS A 92 15.50 -4.92 -9.17
C CYS A 92 14.03 -5.12 -8.80
N THR A 93 13.31 -5.85 -9.65
CA THR A 93 11.91 -6.27 -9.43
C THR A 93 11.83 -7.66 -8.78
N ASP A 94 12.93 -8.14 -8.20
CA ASP A 94 13.01 -9.47 -7.58
C ASP A 94 12.44 -9.46 -6.16
N GLU A 95 12.00 -8.29 -5.66
CA GLU A 95 11.21 -8.26 -4.44
C GLU A 95 9.84 -8.89 -4.68
N PRO A 96 9.46 -9.90 -3.89
CA PRO A 96 8.12 -10.44 -3.98
C PRO A 96 7.08 -9.34 -3.76
N PRO A 97 5.98 -9.32 -4.55
CA PRO A 97 4.89 -8.39 -4.38
C PRO A 97 4.43 -8.34 -2.92
N HIS A 98 4.15 -7.14 -2.41
CA HIS A 98 3.75 -6.93 -1.02
C HIS A 98 2.85 -5.71 -0.87
N LEU A 99 2.16 -5.62 0.26
CA LEU A 99 1.15 -4.59 0.51
C LEU A 99 1.61 -3.60 1.58
N HIS A 100 1.25 -2.33 1.36
CA HIS A 100 1.32 -1.28 2.36
C HIS A 100 -0.08 -0.77 2.64
N ILE A 101 -0.43 -0.59 3.91
CA ILE A 101 -1.76 -0.14 4.30
C ILE A 101 -1.61 0.96 5.34
N MET A 102 -2.25 2.09 5.10
CA MET A 102 -2.34 3.19 6.06
C MET A 102 -3.81 3.59 6.24
N VAL A 103 -4.17 3.94 7.47
CA VAL A 103 -5.49 4.42 7.86
C VAL A 103 -5.30 5.72 8.63
N GLU A 104 -6.03 6.77 8.28
CA GLU A 104 -5.94 8.09 8.90
C GLU A 104 -7.34 8.67 9.15
N GLY A 105 -7.50 9.33 10.30
CA GLY A 105 -8.73 10.02 10.68
C GLY A 105 -9.24 9.59 12.05
N TYR A 106 -10.43 10.05 12.40
CA TYR A 106 -11.08 9.68 13.65
C TYR A 106 -11.51 8.21 13.62
N GLY A 107 -11.18 7.46 14.67
CA GLY A 107 -11.45 6.02 14.72
C GLY A 107 -10.50 5.15 13.87
N ALA A 108 -9.40 5.72 13.35
CA ALA A 108 -8.41 4.97 12.57
C ALA A 108 -7.86 3.74 13.31
N SER A 109 -7.66 3.83 14.63
CA SER A 109 -7.19 2.70 15.45
C SER A 109 -8.11 1.48 15.38
N SER A 110 -9.43 1.69 15.47
CA SER A 110 -10.43 0.62 15.40
C SER A 110 -10.61 0.10 13.98
N CYS A 111 -10.50 0.97 12.98
CA CYS A 111 -10.54 0.54 11.58
C CYS A 111 -9.31 -0.28 11.20
N ALA A 112 -8.13 0.10 11.69
CA ALA A 112 -6.89 -0.67 11.58
C ALA A 112 -7.03 -2.08 12.17
N GLU A 113 -7.63 -2.20 13.36
CA GLU A 113 -7.90 -3.49 14.00
C GLU A 113 -8.84 -4.35 13.15
N ARG A 114 -9.95 -3.79 12.66
CA ARG A 114 -10.90 -4.52 11.82
C ARG A 114 -10.29 -5.00 10.50
N ILE A 115 -9.38 -4.22 9.92
CA ILE A 115 -8.63 -4.65 8.73
C ILE A 115 -7.72 -5.83 9.10
N ILE A 116 -6.95 -5.72 10.19
CA ILE A 116 -6.08 -6.81 10.67
C ILE A 116 -6.90 -8.07 10.96
N GLU A 117 -8.05 -7.97 11.61
CA GLU A 117 -8.96 -9.11 11.84
C GLU A 117 -9.40 -9.75 10.52
N SER A 118 -9.76 -8.94 9.52
CA SER A 118 -10.12 -9.42 8.18
C SER A 118 -8.94 -10.08 7.46
N MET A 119 -7.71 -9.68 7.76
CA MET A 119 -6.50 -10.32 7.23
C MET A 119 -6.20 -11.65 7.94
N ARG A 120 -6.34 -11.69 9.27
CA ARG A 120 -6.19 -12.91 10.08
C ARG A 120 -7.20 -13.98 9.73
N LYS A 121 -8.44 -13.61 9.39
CA LYS A 121 -9.44 -14.58 8.91
C LYS A 121 -9.01 -15.32 7.64
N SER A 122 -8.23 -14.67 6.79
CA SER A 122 -7.70 -15.30 5.58
C SER A 122 -6.37 -16.02 5.82
N HIS A 123 -5.54 -15.51 6.74
CA HIS A 123 -4.23 -16.09 7.07
C HIS A 123 -3.97 -15.94 8.58
N PRO A 124 -4.39 -16.92 9.40
CA PRO A 124 -4.37 -16.81 10.86
C PRO A 124 -2.95 -16.78 11.43
N ASP A 125 -2.01 -17.47 10.80
CA ASP A 125 -0.63 -17.61 11.29
C ASP A 125 0.25 -16.37 11.03
N CYS A 126 -0.28 -15.39 10.30
CA CYS A 126 0.47 -14.22 9.91
C CYS A 126 0.49 -13.16 11.02
N LYS A 127 1.70 -12.68 11.37
CA LYS A 127 1.93 -11.71 12.44
C LYS A 127 1.69 -10.26 11.98
N TYR A 128 0.45 -9.94 11.65
CA TYR A 128 0.05 -8.55 11.36
C TYR A 128 0.18 -7.67 12.60
N SER A 129 0.69 -6.45 12.40
CA SER A 129 0.76 -5.43 13.45
C SER A 129 0.33 -4.06 12.91
N LYS A 130 -0.12 -3.18 13.81
CA LYS A 130 -0.35 -1.77 13.51
C LYS A 130 0.68 -0.91 14.23
N GLN A 131 1.19 0.11 13.55
CA GLN A 131 2.10 1.11 14.09
C GLN A 131 1.39 2.46 14.11
N HIS A 132 1.35 3.10 15.27
CA HIS A 132 0.82 4.45 15.41
C HIS A 132 1.81 5.49 14.86
N LEU A 133 1.36 6.31 13.91
CA LEU A 133 2.11 7.42 13.34
C LEU A 133 1.83 8.67 14.20
N LYS A 134 2.67 8.89 15.22
CA LYS A 134 2.43 9.88 16.29
C LYS A 134 2.49 11.34 15.85
N THR A 135 3.11 11.64 14.71
CA THR A 135 3.37 13.02 14.26
C THR A 135 2.88 13.22 12.83
N ALA A 136 2.42 14.43 12.52
CA ALA A 136 2.01 14.82 11.17
C ALA A 136 3.14 14.63 10.14
N GLU A 137 4.38 14.89 10.53
CA GLU A 137 5.56 14.64 9.69
C GLU A 137 5.68 13.16 9.34
N ARG A 138 5.50 12.26 10.31
CA ARG A 138 5.59 10.82 10.06
C ARG A 138 4.45 10.31 9.17
N ILE A 139 3.27 10.89 9.32
CA ILE A 139 2.11 10.63 8.46
C ILE A 139 2.42 11.05 7.02
N ALA A 140 2.91 12.27 6.81
CA ALA A 140 3.29 12.77 5.49
C ALA A 140 4.39 11.91 4.85
N GLN A 141 5.46 11.58 5.59
CA GLN A 141 6.54 10.70 5.12
C GLN A 141 6.02 9.31 4.73
N THR A 142 5.12 8.74 5.52
CA THR A 142 4.57 7.39 5.26
C THR A 142 3.61 7.41 4.07
N THR A 143 2.79 8.46 3.96
CA THR A 143 1.91 8.71 2.81
C THR A 143 2.73 8.78 1.53
N GLU A 144 3.73 9.65 1.51
CA GLU A 144 4.62 9.83 0.37
C GLU A 144 5.38 8.55 0.02
N TYR A 145 5.88 7.83 1.04
CA TYR A 145 6.51 6.53 0.84
C TYR A 145 5.58 5.56 0.12
N ILE A 146 4.35 5.39 0.62
CA ILE A 146 3.37 4.48 -0.01
C ILE A 146 3.07 4.95 -1.43
N GLU A 147 2.80 6.23 -1.64
CA GLU A 147 2.47 6.77 -2.97
C GLU A 147 3.58 6.57 -4.00
N ARG A 148 4.84 6.73 -3.59
CA ARG A 148 6.01 6.58 -4.47
C ARG A 148 6.39 5.12 -4.73
N GLN A 149 6.22 4.25 -3.74
CA GLN A 149 6.55 2.82 -3.85
C GLN A 149 5.46 2.01 -4.54
N SER A 150 4.20 2.42 -4.34
CA SER A 150 3.05 1.66 -4.81
C SER A 150 3.00 1.65 -6.32
N THR A 151 3.24 0.47 -6.86
CA THR A 151 3.02 0.17 -8.25
C THR A 151 1.53 0.18 -8.60
N ILE A 152 0.69 -0.24 -7.65
CA ILE A 152 -0.77 -0.10 -7.71
C ILE A 152 -1.22 0.57 -6.42
N LEU A 153 -1.87 1.72 -6.53
CA LEU A 153 -2.39 2.48 -5.41
C LEU A 153 -3.92 2.51 -5.42
N ARG A 154 -4.55 2.41 -4.25
CA ARG A 154 -5.98 2.59 -4.03
C ARG A 154 -6.20 3.52 -2.84
N ARG A 155 -6.91 4.61 -3.08
CA ARG A 155 -7.43 5.51 -2.04
C ARG A 155 -8.92 5.21 -1.82
N VAL A 156 -9.34 5.16 -0.57
CA VAL A 156 -10.75 4.97 -0.15
C VAL A 156 -11.08 6.02 0.89
#